data_AF-A0A2I0NVZ5-F1
#
_entry.id   AF-A0A2I0NVZ5-F1
#
_cell.length_a   1.000
_cell.length_b   1.000
_cell.length_c   1.000
_cell.angle_alpha   90.00
_cell.angle_beta   90.00
_cell.angle_gamma   90.00
#
_symmetry.space_group_name_H-M   'P 1'
#
loop_
_entity.id
_entity.type
_entity.pdbx_description
1 polymer ?
#
loop_
_entity_poly.entity_id
_entity_poly.type
_entity_poly.pdbx_seq_one_letter_code
_entity_poly.pdbx_strand_id
1 'polypeptide(L)'
;MKNKKGILKKVLVMTVVGGLAFWLANFAISRTAIAADYRVAMSISYYPMLLESLIGGLIIGLWVSYPLLRFYNRIPVKDPILKSVLLSSIALVIVTIVLGGPSSFFATNNVLRYFIIGTVFNVIRITALGIAIGYVCKIQYTEIKSSVVAANPVS
;
A
#
# COMPACT_ATOMS: atom_id res chain seq x y z
N MET A 1 -16.95 3.13 -25.62
CA MET A 1 -15.60 3.09 -25.01
C MET A 1 -15.66 3.56 -23.56
N LYS A 2 -15.47 2.69 -22.56
CA LYS A 2 -15.26 3.13 -21.17
C LYS A 2 -14.12 4.15 -21.16
N ASN A 3 -14.32 5.33 -20.57
CA ASN A 3 -13.38 6.44 -20.56
C ASN A 3 -12.02 6.04 -19.93
N LYS A 4 -11.12 5.45 -20.73
CA LYS A 4 -9.85 4.87 -20.29
C LYS A 4 -8.95 5.90 -19.61
N LYS A 5 -8.98 7.15 -20.10
CA LYS A 5 -8.23 8.28 -19.53
C LYS A 5 -8.69 8.62 -18.10
N GLY A 6 -10.00 8.59 -17.85
CA GLY A 6 -10.56 8.85 -16.52
C GLY A 6 -10.19 7.77 -15.49
N ILE A 7 -10.17 6.50 -15.90
CA ILE A 7 -9.77 5.38 -15.02
C ILE A 7 -8.28 5.47 -14.71
N LEU A 8 -7.43 5.74 -15.72
CA LEU A 8 -5.99 5.86 -15.51
C LEU A 8 -5.64 6.97 -14.53
N LYS A 9 -6.26 8.15 -14.67
CA LYS A 9 -6.08 9.27 -13.74
C LYS A 9 -6.41 8.88 -12.30
N LYS A 10 -7.52 8.16 -12.09
CA LYS A 10 -7.95 7.68 -10.77
C LYS A 10 -6.97 6.70 -10.15
N VAL A 11 -6.50 5.73 -10.94
CA VAL A 11 -5.45 4.79 -10.52
C VAL A 11 -4.19 5.56 -10.11
N LEU A 12 -3.71 6.50 -10.92
CA LEU A 12 -2.49 7.25 -10.62
C LEU A 12 -2.60 8.07 -9.33
N VAL A 13 -3.73 8.75 -9.10
CA VAL A 13 -3.95 9.51 -7.85
C VAL A 13 -3.94 8.56 -6.65
N MET A 14 -4.62 7.43 -6.73
CA MET A 14 -4.64 6.43 -5.66
C MET A 14 -3.24 5.85 -5.40
N THR A 15 -2.49 5.52 -6.46
CA THR A 15 -1.10 5.04 -6.38
C THR A 15 -0.19 6.03 -5.69
N VAL A 16 -0.24 7.32 -6.07
CA VAL A 16 0.60 8.36 -5.47
C VAL A 16 0.27 8.54 -3.99
N VAL A 17 -1.00 8.68 -3.64
CA VAL A 17 -1.42 8.86 -2.25
C VAL A 17 -1.08 7.63 -1.40
N GLY A 18 -1.31 6.42 -1.91
CA GLY A 18 -0.94 5.17 -1.25
C GLY A 18 0.57 5.03 -1.06
N GLY A 19 1.36 5.33 -2.09
CA GLY A 19 2.83 5.29 -2.03
C GLY A 19 3.40 6.31 -1.06
N LEU A 20 2.84 7.52 -1.00
CA LEU A 20 3.22 8.53 -0.01
C LEU A 20 2.88 8.09 1.42
N ALA A 21 1.71 7.50 1.65
CA ALA A 21 1.33 6.96 2.96
C ALA A 21 2.27 5.83 3.40
N PHE A 22 2.62 4.91 2.49
CA PHE A 22 3.62 3.86 2.73
C PHE A 22 4.97 4.44 3.12
N TRP A 23 5.43 5.43 2.35
CA TRP A 23 6.71 6.09 2.57
C TRP A 23 6.75 6.85 3.90
N LEU A 24 5.69 7.60 4.23
CA LEU A 24 5.58 8.31 5.51
C LEU A 24 5.57 7.34 6.69
N ALA A 25 4.89 6.21 6.58
CA ALA A 25 4.95 5.16 7.59
C ALA A 25 6.36 4.59 7.73
N ASN A 26 7.06 4.35 6.62
CA ASN A 26 8.47 3.92 6.63
C ASN A 26 9.39 4.95 7.30
N PHE A 27 9.20 6.23 6.97
CA PHE A 27 9.94 7.33 7.55
C PHE A 27 9.70 7.43 9.06
N ALA A 28 8.45 7.33 9.52
CA ALA A 28 8.15 7.34 10.95
C ALA A 28 8.80 6.15 11.69
N ILE A 29 8.71 4.94 11.12
CA ILE A 29 9.36 3.74 11.66
C ILE A 29 10.88 3.93 11.75
N SER A 30 11.51 4.48 10.72
CA SER A 30 12.97 4.61 10.64
C SER A 30 13.57 5.51 11.73
N ARG A 31 12.75 6.36 12.38
CA ARG A 31 13.13 7.21 13.51
C ARG A 31 13.16 6.47 14.86
N THR A 32 12.67 5.23 14.91
CA THR A 32 12.66 4.45 16.15
C THR A 32 14.00 3.76 16.41
N ALA A 33 14.34 3.55 17.69
CA ALA A 33 15.54 2.80 18.07
C ALA A 33 15.52 1.37 17.51
N ILE A 34 14.36 0.72 17.53
CA ILE A 34 14.16 -0.64 16.99
C ILE A 34 14.54 -0.70 15.50
N ALA A 35 14.18 0.33 14.72
CA ALA A 35 14.54 0.39 13.31
C ALA A 35 16.03 0.70 13.09
N ALA A 36 16.70 1.42 14.00
CA ALA A 36 18.13 1.60 13.93
C ALA A 36 18.88 0.28 14.14
N ASP A 37 18.51 -0.48 15.17
CA ASP A 37 19.07 -1.80 15.47
C ASP A 37 18.82 -2.78 14.32
N TYR A 38 17.59 -2.81 13.79
CA TYR A 38 17.23 -3.63 12.63
C TYR A 38 18.12 -3.32 11.42
N ARG A 39 18.35 -2.04 11.12
CA ARG A 39 19.18 -1.63 9.98
C ARG A 39 20.62 -2.05 10.15
N VAL A 40 21.19 -1.90 11.35
CA VAL A 40 22.57 -2.33 11.61
C VAL A 40 22.69 -3.85 11.45
N ALA A 41 21.74 -4.60 11.99
CA ALA A 41 21.74 -6.07 11.89
C ALA A 41 21.57 -6.58 10.45
N MET A 42 20.86 -5.82 9.61
CA MET A 42 20.59 -6.18 8.22
C MET A 42 21.51 -5.46 7.22
N SER A 43 22.50 -4.70 7.69
CA SER A 43 23.40 -3.88 6.86
C SER A 43 22.69 -2.92 5.90
N ILE A 44 21.58 -2.33 6.34
CA ILE A 44 20.72 -1.45 5.53
C ILE A 44 21.16 0.01 5.68
N SER A 45 21.56 0.63 4.57
CA SER A 45 21.87 2.06 4.51
C SER A 45 20.60 2.92 4.59
N TYR A 46 20.67 4.02 5.35
CA TYR A 46 19.50 4.84 5.68
C TYR A 46 18.88 5.57 4.48
N TYR A 47 19.67 6.32 3.71
CA TYR A 47 19.15 7.11 2.60
C TYR A 47 18.63 6.24 1.43
N PRO A 48 19.36 5.20 0.98
CA PRO A 48 18.85 4.28 -0.03
C PRO A 48 17.54 3.61 0.39
N MET A 49 17.43 3.17 1.64
CA MET A 49 16.20 2.57 2.17
C MET A 49 14.99 3.51 2.08
N LEU A 50 15.15 4.81 2.34
CA LEU A 50 14.05 5.77 2.19
C LEU A 50 13.59 5.87 0.73
N LEU A 51 14.52 5.94 -0.22
CA LEU A 51 14.20 6.01 -1.64
C LEU A 51 13.54 4.71 -2.13
N GLU A 52 14.12 3.56 -1.79
CA GLU A 52 13.59 2.23 -2.12
C GLU A 52 12.18 2.05 -1.56
N SER A 53 11.92 2.52 -0.35
CA SER A 53 10.58 2.46 0.25
C SER A 53 9.54 3.30 -0.50
N LEU A 54 9.95 4.44 -1.09
CA LEU A 54 9.05 5.26 -1.92
C LEU A 54 8.70 4.51 -3.20
N ILE A 55 9.72 3.99 -3.89
CA ILE A 55 9.55 3.23 -5.13
C ILE A 55 8.70 1.99 -4.89
N GLY A 56 9.02 1.21 -3.84
CA GLY A 56 8.25 0.04 -3.44
C GLY A 56 6.81 0.38 -3.08
N GLY A 57 6.58 1.47 -2.34
CA GLY A 57 5.25 1.97 -2.02
C GLY A 57 4.43 2.34 -3.26
N LEU A 58 5.03 2.98 -4.26
CA LEU A 58 4.37 3.30 -5.53
C LEU A 58 4.05 2.04 -6.35
N ILE A 59 4.96 1.07 -6.40
CA ILE A 59 4.73 -0.20 -7.10
C ILE A 59 3.56 -0.94 -6.45
N ILE A 60 3.60 -1.16 -5.14
CA ILE A 60 2.51 -1.81 -4.39
C ILE A 60 1.21 -1.01 -4.55
N GLY A 61 1.29 0.32 -4.47
CA GLY A 61 0.14 1.20 -4.63
C GLY A 61 -0.54 1.03 -5.98
N LEU A 62 0.23 0.84 -7.06
CA LEU A 62 -0.29 0.55 -8.39
C LEU A 62 -0.96 -0.83 -8.44
N TRP A 63 -0.30 -1.85 -7.89
CA TRP A 63 -0.81 -3.22 -7.81
C TRP A 63 -2.07 -3.37 -6.96
N VAL A 64 -2.31 -2.46 -6.01
CA VAL A 64 -3.56 -2.42 -5.23
C VAL A 64 -4.62 -1.58 -5.93
N SER A 65 -4.26 -0.38 -6.41
CA SER A 65 -5.20 0.58 -7.00
C SER A 65 -5.84 0.08 -8.28
N TYR A 66 -5.06 -0.58 -9.16
CA TYR A 66 -5.58 -1.06 -10.44
C TYR A 66 -6.62 -2.19 -10.27
N PRO A 67 -6.36 -3.29 -9.53
CA PRO A 67 -7.36 -4.32 -9.26
C PRO A 67 -8.55 -3.79 -8.48
N LEU A 68 -8.34 -2.87 -7.53
CA LEU A 68 -9.42 -2.27 -6.75
C LEU A 68 -10.45 -1.58 -7.66
N LEU A 69 -10.01 -0.77 -8.61
CA LEU A 69 -10.92 -0.11 -9.56
C LEU A 69 -11.44 -1.06 -10.64
N ARG A 70 -10.61 -1.99 -11.12
CA ARG A 70 -10.97 -2.91 -12.21
C ARG A 70 -12.01 -3.94 -11.77
N PHE A 71 -11.88 -4.46 -10.55
CA PHE A 71 -12.69 -5.54 -10.01
C PHE A 71 -13.53 -5.09 -8.81
N TYR A 72 -13.78 -3.78 -8.68
CA TYR A 72 -14.48 -3.20 -7.53
C TYR A 72 -15.75 -3.98 -7.14
N ASN A 73 -16.62 -4.29 -8.10
CA ASN A 73 -17.89 -4.99 -7.87
C ASN A 73 -17.74 -6.50 -7.56
N ARG A 74 -16.56 -7.10 -7.80
CA ARG A 74 -16.30 -8.53 -7.54
C ARG A 74 -15.65 -8.79 -6.18
N ILE A 75 -15.11 -7.76 -5.53
CA ILE A 75 -14.51 -7.91 -4.20
C ILE A 75 -15.64 -8.05 -3.17
N PRO A 76 -15.67 -9.12 -2.35
CA PRO A 76 -16.83 -9.52 -1.53
C PRO A 76 -17.20 -8.57 -0.37
N VAL A 77 -16.49 -7.44 -0.26
CA VAL A 77 -16.63 -6.46 0.81
C VAL A 77 -17.36 -5.22 0.31
N LYS A 78 -18.23 -4.60 1.12
CA LYS A 78 -19.01 -3.42 0.70
C LYS A 78 -18.20 -2.10 0.75
N ASP A 79 -17.41 -1.89 1.79
CA ASP A 79 -16.69 -0.63 2.01
C ASP A 79 -15.38 -0.53 1.17
N PRO A 80 -15.14 0.58 0.44
CA PRO A 80 -13.94 0.77 -0.38
C PRO A 80 -12.62 0.67 0.40
N ILE A 81 -12.60 1.09 1.66
CA ILE A 81 -11.42 1.01 2.53
C ILE A 81 -11.12 -0.44 2.83
N LEU A 82 -12.13 -1.20 3.24
CA LEU A 82 -11.92 -2.60 3.59
C LEU A 82 -11.59 -3.46 2.35
N LYS A 83 -12.12 -3.14 1.16
CA LYS A 83 -11.68 -3.74 -0.12
C LYS A 83 -10.18 -3.49 -0.38
N SER A 84 -9.74 -2.25 -0.19
CA SER A 84 -8.35 -1.85 -0.38
C SER A 84 -7.42 -2.53 0.61
N VAL A 85 -7.77 -2.53 1.90
CA VAL A 85 -7.02 -3.21 2.96
C VAL A 85 -6.91 -4.70 2.66
N LEU A 86 -7.98 -5.37 2.23
CA LEU A 86 -7.94 -6.79 1.85
C LEU A 86 -6.93 -7.05 0.72
N LEU A 87 -6.95 -6.24 -0.34
CA LEU A 87 -5.99 -6.35 -1.44
C LEU A 87 -4.56 -6.07 -0.99
N SER A 88 -4.37 -5.06 -0.13
CA SER A 88 -3.07 -4.76 0.49
C SER A 88 -2.58 -5.88 1.39
N SER A 89 -3.45 -6.59 2.11
CA SER A 89 -3.09 -7.77 2.91
C SER A 89 -2.56 -8.91 2.04
N ILE A 90 -3.13 -9.12 0.84
CA ILE A 90 -2.58 -10.08 -0.13
C ILE A 90 -1.17 -9.64 -0.57
N ALA A 91 -0.98 -8.36 -0.86
CA ALA A 91 0.34 -7.81 -1.19
C ALA A 91 1.35 -8.00 -0.03
N LEU A 92 0.92 -7.83 1.21
CA LEU A 92 1.74 -8.08 2.41
C LEU A 92 2.21 -9.54 2.48
N VAL A 93 1.33 -10.52 2.24
CA VAL A 93 1.69 -11.94 2.23
C VAL A 93 2.74 -12.21 1.16
N ILE A 94 2.55 -11.69 -0.05
CA ILE A 94 3.50 -11.84 -1.16
C ILE A 94 4.86 -11.24 -0.78
N VAL A 95 4.88 -9.99 -0.30
CA VAL A 95 6.12 -9.30 0.12
C VAL A 95 6.83 -10.08 1.24
N THR A 96 6.10 -10.63 2.19
CA THR A 96 6.68 -11.36 3.32
C THR A 96 7.32 -12.68 2.88
N ILE A 97 6.66 -13.43 1.98
CA ILE A 97 7.18 -14.69 1.45
C ILE A 97 8.38 -14.45 0.54
N VAL A 98 8.29 -13.48 -0.37
CA VAL A 98 9.31 -13.24 -1.41
C VAL A 98 10.54 -12.53 -0.84
N LEU A 99 10.36 -11.54 0.03
CA LEU A 99 11.45 -10.67 0.49
C LEU A 99 11.82 -10.92 1.96
N GLY A 100 10.83 -11.08 2.84
CA GLY A 100 11.04 -11.17 4.29
C GLY A 100 11.77 -12.44 4.71
N GLY A 101 11.37 -13.59 4.15
CA GLY A 101 12.00 -14.88 4.45
C GLY A 101 13.48 -14.90 4.08
N PRO A 102 13.84 -14.86 2.79
CA PRO A 102 15.23 -15.02 2.34
C PRO A 102 16.19 -14.02 2.98
N SER A 103 15.82 -12.73 3.04
CA SER A 103 16.71 -11.68 3.56
C SER A 103 17.11 -11.90 5.02
N SER A 104 16.21 -12.41 5.85
CA SER A 104 16.49 -12.64 7.27
C SER A 104 17.42 -13.85 7.48
N PHE A 105 17.34 -14.87 6.63
CA PHE A 105 18.21 -16.05 6.70
C PHE A 105 19.66 -15.75 6.28
N PHE A 106 19.85 -14.83 5.32
CA PHE A 106 21.20 -14.50 4.82
C PHE A 106 21.94 -13.44 5.65
N ALA A 107 21.22 -12.63 6.42
CA ALA A 107 21.82 -11.47 7.08
C ALA A 107 22.26 -11.71 8.54
N THR A 108 21.67 -12.66 9.26
CA THR A 108 21.88 -12.75 10.72
C THR A 108 21.63 -14.15 11.30
N ASN A 109 22.34 -14.46 12.39
CA ASN A 109 22.11 -15.68 13.18
C ASN A 109 20.80 -15.64 13.98
N ASN A 110 20.25 -14.45 14.25
CA ASN A 110 18.98 -14.26 14.97
C ASN A 110 17.80 -14.07 14.00
N VAL A 111 17.65 -15.01 13.07
CA VAL A 111 16.71 -14.96 11.94
C VAL A 111 15.28 -14.63 12.39
N LEU A 112 14.76 -15.36 13.38
CA LEU A 112 13.36 -15.23 13.81
C LEU A 112 13.04 -13.82 14.35
N ARG A 113 13.95 -13.22 15.12
CA ARG A 113 13.76 -11.89 15.71
C ARG A 113 13.63 -10.83 14.61
N TYR A 114 14.58 -10.80 13.68
CA TYR A 114 14.60 -9.79 12.63
C TYR A 114 13.52 -10.05 11.57
N PHE A 115 13.18 -11.31 11.30
CA PHE A 115 12.02 -11.65 10.47
C PHE A 115 10.70 -11.09 11.04
N ILE A 116 10.47 -11.24 12.35
CA ILE A 116 9.27 -10.68 13.01
C ILE A 116 9.29 -9.16 12.95
N ILE A 117 10.41 -8.50 13.25
CA ILE A 117 10.52 -7.04 13.20
C ILE A 117 10.24 -6.53 11.77
N GLY A 118 10.85 -7.13 10.76
CA GLY A 118 10.64 -6.78 9.36
C GLY A 118 9.18 -7.00 8.92
N THR A 119 8.55 -8.08 9.40
CA THR A 119 7.13 -8.36 9.17
C THR A 119 6.24 -7.27 9.77
N VAL A 120 6.48 -6.89 11.04
CA VAL A 120 5.73 -5.81 11.71
C VAL A 120 5.89 -4.49 10.96
N PHE A 121 7.10 -4.14 10.51
CA PHE A 121 7.32 -2.94 9.70
C PHE A 121 6.52 -2.98 8.38
N ASN A 122 6.45 -4.13 7.71
CA ASN A 122 5.63 -4.30 6.51
C ASN A 122 4.13 -4.20 6.81
N VAL A 123 3.64 -4.79 7.90
CA VAL A 123 2.24 -4.70 8.32
C VAL A 123 1.82 -3.24 8.48
N ILE A 124 2.62 -2.43 9.17
CA ILE A 124 2.31 -1.01 9.39
C ILE A 124 2.29 -0.25 8.06
N ARG A 125 3.35 -0.39 7.26
CA ARG A 125 3.50 0.35 5.98
C ARG A 125 2.41 0.01 4.97
N ILE A 126 2.12 -1.28 4.81
CA ILE A 126 1.14 -1.77 3.82
C ILE A 126 -0.30 -1.48 4.28
N THR A 127 -0.58 -1.54 5.59
CA THR A 127 -1.87 -1.11 6.13
C THR A 127 -2.11 0.38 5.89
N ALA A 128 -1.12 1.24 6.15
CA ALA A 128 -1.22 2.67 5.88
C ALA A 128 -1.52 2.97 4.41
N LEU A 129 -0.82 2.28 3.48
CA LEU A 129 -1.08 2.34 2.04
C LEU A 129 -2.51 1.93 1.70
N GLY A 130 -2.98 0.79 2.22
CA GLY A 130 -4.31 0.26 1.95
C GLY A 130 -5.41 1.20 2.41
N ILE A 131 -5.28 1.77 3.61
CA ILE A 131 -6.24 2.75 4.16
C ILE A 131 -6.27 4.00 3.29
N ALA A 132 -5.10 4.55 2.93
CA ALA A 132 -5.01 5.77 2.14
C ALA A 132 -5.64 5.59 0.73
N ILE A 133 -5.31 4.50 0.04
CA ILE A 133 -5.92 4.14 -1.24
C ILE A 133 -7.43 3.99 -1.12
N GLY A 134 -7.88 3.30 -0.07
CA GLY A 134 -9.29 3.07 0.21
C GLY A 134 -10.08 4.36 0.44
N TYR A 135 -9.51 5.28 1.20
CA TYR A 135 -10.11 6.59 1.48
C TYR A 135 -10.24 7.43 0.20
N VAL A 136 -9.17 7.50 -0.61
CA VAL A 136 -9.22 8.17 -1.91
C VAL A 136 -10.23 7.51 -2.84
N CYS A 137 -10.29 6.18 -2.86
CA CYS A 137 -11.28 5.43 -3.65
C CYS A 137 -12.71 5.80 -3.24
N LYS A 138 -12.99 5.89 -1.94
CA LYS A 138 -14.29 6.31 -1.39
C LYS A 138 -14.68 7.70 -1.89
N ILE A 139 -13.77 8.67 -1.82
CA ILE A 139 -14.02 10.03 -2.32
C ILE A 139 -14.34 10.01 -3.81
N GLN A 140 -13.50 9.35 -4.61
CA GLN A 140 -13.69 9.26 -6.06
C GLN A 140 -14.97 8.52 -6.47
N TYR A 141 -15.49 7.60 -5.64
CA TYR A 141 -16.75 6.90 -5.88
C TYR A 141 -17.96 7.78 -5.53
N THR A 142 -17.88 8.52 -4.42
CA THR A 142 -18.93 9.45 -3.99
C THR A 142 -19.11 10.57 -5.01
N GLU A 143 -18.02 11.13 -5.54
CA GLU A 143 -18.08 12.17 -6.59
C GLU A 143 -18.79 11.69 -7.86
N ILE A 144 -18.55 10.44 -8.30
CA ILE A 144 -19.25 9.86 -9.47
C ILE A 144 -20.74 9.74 -9.18
N LYS A 145 -21.11 9.21 -8.00
CA LYS A 145 -22.52 9.02 -7.65
C LYS A 145 -23.25 10.36 -7.63
N SER A 146 -22.62 11.40 -7.08
CA SER A 146 -23.19 12.76 -7.03
C SER A 146 -23.36 13.38 -8.42
N SER A 147 -22.38 13.25 -9.31
CA SER A 147 -22.47 13.83 -10.65
C SER A 147 -23.49 13.12 -11.55
N VAL A 148 -23.64 11.79 -11.39
CA VAL A 148 -24.67 11.02 -12.10
C VAL A 148 -26.07 11.39 -11.62
N VAL A 149 -26.27 11.61 -10.32
CA VAL A 149 -27.56 12.06 -9.76
C VAL A 149 -27.90 13.49 -10.24
N ALA A 150 -26.92 14.40 -10.28
CA ALA A 150 -27.14 15.76 -10.78
C ALA A 150 -27.45 15.82 -12.29
N ALA A 151 -26.93 14.87 -13.08
CA ALA A 151 -27.19 14.80 -14.53
C ALA A 151 -28.54 14.15 -14.89
N ASN A 152 -29.15 13.40 -13.96
CA ASN A 152 -30.49 12.81 -14.10
C ASN A 152 -31.38 13.32 -12.96
N PRO A 153 -31.78 14.61 -12.95
CA PRO A 153 -32.83 15.04 -12.04
C PRO A 153 -34.08 14.24 -12.37
N VAL A 154 -34.64 13.58 -11.36
CA VAL A 154 -35.88 12.79 -11.48
C VAL A 154 -36.92 13.68 -12.14
N SER A 155 -37.34 13.28 -13.35
CA SER A 155 -38.50 13.83 -14.08
C SER A 155 -39.79 13.26 -13.52
#